data_AF-B4IS07-F1
#
_entry.id   AF-B4IS07-F1
#
_cell.length_a   1.000
_cell.length_b   1.000
_cell.length_c   1.000
_cell.angle_alpha   90.00
_cell.angle_beta   90.00
_cell.angle_gamma   90.00
#
_symmetry.space_group_name_H-M   'P 1'
#
loop_
_entity.id
_entity.type
_entity.pdbx_description
1 polymer ?
#
loop_
_entity_poly.entity_id
_entity_poly.type
_entity_poly.pdbx_seq_one_letter_code
_entity_poly.pdbx_strand_id
1 'polypeptide(L)'
;MSIFKARVKEFDDALAQDVVDLKELRRLTFNGVPDVQSFRALSWKLLLGYLGPRRSSWTTTLAQKRALYQQFIEELVLPPGHSCNGAGEGDGDGDVAVDSRGVGLQDHPLSEGPESAWNTLFNDNKFLLQIGKAAHRVSM
;
A
#
# COMPACT_ATOMS: atom_id res chain seq x y z
N MET A 1 -11.24 -34.88 19.03
CA MET A 1 -11.58 -33.44 18.92
C MET A 1 -12.09 -33.14 17.52
N SER A 2 -12.71 -31.98 17.26
CA SER A 2 -13.03 -31.57 15.88
C SER A 2 -11.74 -31.24 15.10
N ILE A 3 -11.68 -31.66 13.83
CA ILE A 3 -10.52 -31.47 12.95
C ILE A 3 -10.14 -29.98 12.77
N PHE A 4 -11.13 -29.08 12.76
CA PHE A 4 -10.90 -27.64 12.72
C PHE A 4 -10.21 -27.14 14.00
N LYS A 5 -10.61 -27.64 15.19
CA LYS A 5 -9.98 -27.25 16.46
C LYS A 5 -8.55 -27.78 16.59
N ALA A 6 -8.28 -28.99 16.10
CA ALA A 6 -6.92 -29.53 16.02
C ALA A 6 -6.03 -28.64 15.13
N ARG A 7 -6.49 -28.30 13.93
CA ARG A 7 -5.74 -27.46 12.98
C ARG A 7 -5.57 -26.01 13.43
N VAL A 8 -6.54 -25.45 14.15
CA VAL A 8 -6.38 -24.14 14.82
C VAL A 8 -5.25 -24.20 15.86
N LYS A 9 -5.15 -25.30 16.62
CA LYS A 9 -4.06 -25.51 17.58
C LYS A 9 -2.70 -25.75 16.90
N GLU A 10 -2.64 -26.48 15.78
CA GLU A 10 -1.40 -26.63 15.00
C GLU A 10 -0.82 -25.28 14.56
N PHE A 11 -1.68 -24.36 14.09
CA PHE A 11 -1.27 -23.00 13.74
C PHE A 11 -0.86 -22.17 14.96
N ASP A 12 -1.57 -22.30 16.08
CA ASP A 12 -1.25 -21.62 17.33
C ASP A 12 0.12 -22.07 17.87
N ASP A 13 0.34 -23.37 18.01
CA ASP A 13 1.59 -23.98 18.49
C ASP A 13 2.80 -23.67 17.58
N ALA A 14 2.60 -23.65 16.26
CA ALA A 14 3.64 -23.27 15.29
C ALA A 14 3.96 -21.76 15.34
N LEU A 15 2.94 -20.91 15.49
CA LEU A 15 3.09 -19.46 15.55
C LEU A 15 3.37 -18.94 16.98
N ALA A 16 3.39 -19.78 18.01
CA ALA A 16 3.73 -19.41 19.40
C ALA A 16 5.24 -19.36 19.68
N GLN A 17 6.06 -19.98 18.83
CA GLN A 17 7.52 -20.13 19.01
C GLN A 17 8.25 -18.76 18.97
N ASP A 18 9.39 -18.63 19.67
CA ASP A 18 10.25 -17.42 19.55
C ASP A 18 10.93 -17.36 18.18
N VAL A 19 11.26 -18.51 17.59
CA VAL A 19 11.75 -18.61 16.21
C VAL A 19 10.80 -19.56 15.47
N VAL A 20 9.96 -18.99 14.61
CA VAL A 20 8.97 -19.76 13.83
C VAL A 20 9.67 -20.51 12.69
N ASP A 21 9.50 -21.83 12.63
CA ASP A 21 9.97 -22.61 11.48
C ASP A 21 9.14 -22.30 10.22
N LEU A 22 9.76 -21.59 9.28
CA LEU A 22 9.17 -21.25 8.00
C LEU A 22 8.99 -22.47 7.08
N LYS A 23 9.65 -23.60 7.33
CA LYS A 23 9.46 -24.85 6.59
C LYS A 23 8.16 -25.53 7.03
N GLU A 24 7.95 -25.69 8.33
CA GLU A 24 6.70 -26.20 8.88
C GLU A 24 5.51 -25.25 8.62
N LEU A 25 5.71 -23.94 8.74
CA LEU A 25 4.67 -22.95 8.39
C LEU A 25 4.23 -23.09 6.92
N ARG A 26 5.15 -23.34 5.98
CA ARG A 26 4.79 -23.67 4.58
C ARG A 26 3.96 -24.95 4.47
N ARG A 27 4.32 -26.02 5.20
CA ARG A 27 3.57 -27.29 5.22
C ARG A 27 2.14 -27.12 5.72
N LEU A 28 1.95 -26.37 6.80
CA LEU A 28 0.64 -26.08 7.40
C LEU A 28 -0.21 -25.17 6.48
N THR A 29 0.39 -24.12 5.92
CA THR A 29 -0.30 -23.12 5.08
C THR A 29 -0.64 -23.61 3.67
N PHE A 30 0.07 -24.61 3.14
CA PHE A 30 -0.16 -25.20 1.81
C PHE A 30 -1.62 -25.67 1.62
N ASN A 31 -2.20 -26.29 2.66
CA ASN A 31 -3.57 -26.78 2.63
C ASN A 31 -4.62 -25.68 2.94
N GLY A 32 -4.22 -24.40 2.96
CA GLY A 32 -5.00 -23.26 3.43
C GLY A 32 -4.70 -22.84 4.88
N VAL A 33 -5.10 -21.63 5.25
CA VAL A 33 -4.93 -21.07 6.61
C VAL A 33 -6.30 -20.79 7.23
N PRO A 34 -6.56 -21.21 8.49
CA PRO A 34 -7.80 -20.87 9.18
C PRO A 34 -7.99 -19.35 9.28
N ASP A 35 -9.20 -18.86 8.94
CA ASP A 35 -9.52 -17.44 8.99
C ASP A 35 -10.01 -17.01 10.39
N VAL A 36 -9.18 -17.29 11.39
CA VAL A 36 -9.37 -16.94 12.79
C VAL A 36 -8.06 -16.41 13.38
N GLN A 37 -8.14 -15.65 14.48
CA GLN A 37 -6.99 -15.16 15.25
C GLN A 37 -5.93 -14.40 14.40
N SER A 38 -6.32 -13.82 13.26
CA SER A 38 -5.41 -13.22 12.26
C SER A 38 -4.31 -14.15 11.71
N PHE A 39 -4.43 -15.48 11.86
CA PHE A 39 -3.41 -16.43 11.41
C PHE A 39 -3.04 -16.28 9.93
N ARG A 40 -4.03 -16.01 9.06
CA ARG A 40 -3.81 -15.73 7.64
C ARG A 40 -2.87 -14.54 7.42
N ALA A 41 -3.17 -13.42 8.06
CA ALA A 41 -2.40 -12.18 7.93
C ALA A 41 -0.99 -12.29 8.54
N LEU A 42 -0.81 -13.05 9.63
CA LEU A 42 0.51 -13.30 10.21
C LEU A 42 1.35 -14.28 9.36
N SER A 43 0.73 -15.38 8.93
CA SER A 43 1.40 -16.38 8.08
C SER A 43 1.92 -15.75 6.79
N TRP A 44 1.11 -14.91 6.12
CA TRP A 44 1.54 -14.23 4.89
C TRP A 44 2.70 -13.26 5.13
N LYS A 45 2.70 -12.50 6.23
CA LYS A 45 3.83 -11.60 6.58
C LYS A 45 5.14 -12.35 6.78
N LEU A 46 5.10 -13.56 7.34
CA LEU A 46 6.27 -14.42 7.53
C LEU A 46 6.71 -15.09 6.22
N LEU A 47 5.77 -15.65 5.45
CA LEU A 47 6.05 -16.34 4.18
C LEU A 47 6.59 -15.39 3.10
N LEU A 48 6.13 -14.14 3.08
CA LEU A 48 6.60 -13.08 2.18
C LEU A 48 7.90 -12.39 2.67
N GLY A 49 8.46 -12.81 3.81
CA GLY A 49 9.67 -12.22 4.38
C GLY A 49 9.52 -10.77 4.92
N TYR A 50 8.30 -10.25 5.00
CA TYR A 50 8.01 -8.93 5.60
C TYR A 50 8.27 -8.93 7.12
N LEU A 51 8.13 -10.10 7.76
CA LEU A 51 8.61 -10.39 9.10
C LEU A 51 9.64 -11.52 9.05
N GLY A 52 10.72 -11.39 9.83
CA GLY A 52 11.68 -12.47 10.04
C GLY A 52 11.13 -13.59 10.93
N PRO A 53 11.79 -14.77 11.01
CA PRO A 53 11.31 -15.89 11.80
C PRO A 53 11.33 -15.65 13.31
N ARG A 54 12.20 -14.74 13.81
CA ARG A 54 12.30 -14.41 15.23
C ARG A 54 11.21 -13.44 15.67
N ARG A 55 10.37 -13.83 16.64
CA ARG A 55 9.24 -13.05 17.15
C ARG A 55 9.65 -11.72 17.77
N SER A 56 10.73 -11.72 18.56
CA SER A 56 11.19 -10.52 19.27
C SER A 56 11.62 -9.36 18.36
N SER A 57 11.94 -9.60 17.07
CA SER A 57 12.20 -8.51 16.12
C SER A 57 10.93 -7.93 15.48
N TRP A 58 9.78 -8.62 15.53
CA TRP A 58 8.57 -8.23 14.78
C TRP A 58 8.10 -6.82 15.12
N THR A 59 8.08 -6.43 16.40
CA THR A 59 7.63 -5.10 16.83
C THR A 59 8.51 -4.00 16.22
N THR A 60 9.83 -4.17 16.27
CA THR A 60 10.81 -3.22 15.70
C THR A 60 10.73 -3.19 14.17
N THR A 61 10.64 -4.35 13.51
CA THR A 61 10.47 -4.43 12.05
C THR A 61 9.17 -3.77 11.60
N LEU A 62 8.05 -3.97 12.31
CA LEU A 62 6.78 -3.33 12.01
C LEU A 62 6.84 -1.81 12.19
N ALA A 63 7.47 -1.32 13.27
CA ALA A 63 7.65 0.11 13.49
C ALA A 63 8.50 0.74 12.37
N GLN A 64 9.67 0.15 12.05
CA GLN A 64 10.57 0.63 11.01
C GLN A 64 9.91 0.61 9.62
N LYS A 65 9.23 -0.48 9.24
CA LYS A 65 8.55 -0.60 7.94
C LYS A 65 7.35 0.33 7.81
N ARG A 66 6.68 0.69 8.92
CA ARG A 66 5.62 1.70 8.94
C ARG A 66 6.16 3.12 8.83
N ALA A 67 7.23 3.45 9.57
CA ALA A 67 7.89 4.75 9.47
C ALA A 67 8.42 5.00 8.05
N LEU A 68 9.11 4.02 7.46
CA LEU A 68 9.57 4.08 6.07
C LEU A 68 8.40 4.23 5.07
N TYR A 69 7.24 3.64 5.35
CA TYR A 69 6.05 3.82 4.50
C TYR A 69 5.41 5.22 4.64
N GLN A 70 5.51 5.89 5.80
CA GLN A 70 5.12 7.30 5.91
C GLN A 70 6.12 8.19 5.17
N GLN A 71 7.42 7.98 5.36
CA GLN A 71 8.47 8.67 4.61
C GLN A 71 8.29 8.50 3.08
N PHE A 72 7.96 7.31 2.59
CA PHE A 72 7.68 7.11 1.17
C PHE A 72 6.36 7.74 0.68
N ILE A 73 5.39 8.01 1.56
CA ILE A 73 4.24 8.86 1.21
C ILE A 73 4.73 10.31 1.07
N GLU A 74 5.48 10.80 2.06
CA GLU A 74 6.01 12.18 2.09
C GLU A 74 6.98 12.48 0.92
N GLU A 75 7.75 11.49 0.46
CA GLU A 75 8.74 11.62 -0.63
C GLU A 75 8.18 11.32 -2.03
N LEU A 76 7.31 10.31 -2.18
CA LEU A 76 6.90 9.78 -3.49
C LEU A 76 5.44 10.12 -3.86
N VAL A 77 4.61 10.46 -2.88
CA VAL A 77 3.27 11.04 -3.10
C VAL A 77 3.39 12.54 -2.87
N LEU A 78 3.94 13.23 -3.88
CA LEU A 78 3.86 14.68 -3.97
C LEU A 78 2.36 15.13 -3.91
N PRO A 79 2.07 16.40 -3.66
CA PRO A 79 0.73 16.92 -3.87
C PRO A 79 0.39 16.94 -5.37
N PRO A 80 -0.89 17.02 -5.73
CA PRO A 80 -1.33 16.67 -7.59
C PRO A 80 -0.60 17.79 -8.38
N GLY A 81 -0.21 17.58 -9.64
CA GLY A 81 0.32 18.65 -10.50
C GLY A 81 1.58 19.37 -9.98
N HIS A 82 2.27 18.80 -8.99
CA HIS A 82 3.54 19.32 -8.49
C HIS A 82 4.67 18.92 -9.44
N SER A 83 4.75 19.69 -10.51
CA SER A 83 5.73 19.60 -11.58
C SER A 83 7.13 20.01 -11.09
N CYS A 84 7.92 19.09 -10.51
CA CYS A 84 9.24 19.47 -9.97
C CYS A 84 10.31 19.72 -11.07
N ASN A 85 10.25 20.94 -11.59
CA ASN A 85 11.33 21.80 -12.11
C ASN A 85 12.40 21.14 -13.00
N GLY A 86 12.12 21.11 -14.30
CA GLY A 86 13.13 21.08 -15.38
C GLY A 86 13.38 22.45 -16.03
N ALA A 87 12.79 23.53 -15.50
CA ALA A 87 12.91 24.89 -16.04
C ALA A 87 13.46 25.84 -14.96
N GLY A 88 14.62 26.43 -15.22
CA GLY A 88 15.23 27.47 -14.37
C GLY A 88 14.76 28.87 -14.77
N GLU A 89 15.10 29.86 -13.94
CA GLU A 89 14.94 31.28 -14.28
C GLU A 89 15.83 31.61 -15.50
N GLY A 90 15.22 32.14 -16.57
CA GLY A 90 15.90 32.38 -17.84
C GLY A 90 15.09 33.29 -18.75
N ASP A 91 15.28 34.60 -18.57
CA ASP A 91 14.82 35.61 -19.53
C ASP A 91 15.66 35.49 -20.82
N GLY A 92 15.03 35.15 -21.93
CA GLY A 92 15.75 34.84 -23.18
C GLY A 92 14.86 34.36 -24.32
N ASP A 93 14.72 35.22 -25.33
CA ASP A 93 14.24 34.84 -26.67
C ASP A 93 15.19 33.81 -27.31
N GLY A 94 14.63 32.71 -27.86
CA GLY A 94 15.44 31.58 -28.33
C GLY A 94 14.62 30.38 -28.80
N ASP A 95 14.45 30.26 -30.12
CA ASP A 95 13.82 29.11 -30.77
C ASP A 95 14.76 27.88 -30.73
N VAL A 96 14.42 26.87 -29.90
CA VAL A 96 15.26 25.68 -29.69
C VAL A 96 14.43 24.39 -29.70
N ALA A 97 14.39 23.73 -30.86
CA ALA A 97 13.93 22.35 -30.97
C ALA A 97 15.01 21.36 -30.45
N VAL A 98 14.90 20.96 -29.18
CA VAL A 98 15.58 19.80 -28.57
C VAL A 98 14.48 18.88 -28.05
N ASP A 99 14.13 17.78 -28.72
CA ASP A 99 14.91 16.54 -28.95
C ASP A 99 14.95 15.61 -27.71
N SER A 100 14.96 14.30 -27.96
CA SER A 100 14.36 13.29 -27.08
C SER A 100 15.27 12.83 -25.93
N ARG A 101 15.35 13.60 -24.83
CA ARG A 101 15.83 13.12 -23.51
C ARG A 101 15.18 13.82 -22.30
N GLY A 102 14.14 13.18 -21.75
CA GLY A 102 13.94 12.92 -20.31
C GLY A 102 13.85 14.06 -19.26
N VAL A 103 12.98 13.81 -18.26
CA VAL A 103 12.89 14.47 -16.94
C VAL A 103 12.26 15.87 -16.92
N GLY A 104 10.94 15.88 -16.69
CA GLY A 104 10.17 17.00 -16.17
C GLY A 104 8.78 16.48 -15.77
N LEU A 105 8.51 16.36 -14.47
CA LEU A 105 7.20 15.91 -13.98
C LEU A 105 6.14 16.96 -14.32
N GLN A 106 4.93 16.55 -14.72
CA GLN A 106 3.84 17.50 -15.05
C GLN A 106 2.44 17.11 -14.53
N ASP A 107 2.27 15.93 -13.92
CA ASP A 107 1.00 15.46 -13.35
C ASP A 107 1.26 14.48 -12.19
N HIS A 108 0.39 14.44 -11.17
CA HIS A 108 0.64 13.74 -9.90
C HIS A 108 -0.62 13.58 -9.00
N PRO A 109 -0.63 12.77 -7.92
CA PRO A 109 -1.58 12.65 -6.80
C PRO A 109 -2.42 13.78 -6.12
N LEU A 110 -2.02 15.12 -6.12
CA LEU A 110 -2.92 17.87 -6.46
C LEU A 110 -3.25 18.69 -7.89
N SER A 111 -3.18 18.18 -9.15
CA SER A 111 -3.26 18.76 -10.50
C SER A 111 -4.67 19.16 -10.91
N GLU A 112 -4.90 20.46 -11.15
CA GLU A 112 -6.24 21.01 -11.46
C GLU A 112 -6.50 21.47 -12.90
N GLY A 113 -5.52 21.36 -13.82
CA GLY A 113 -5.79 21.59 -15.25
C GLY A 113 -6.79 20.57 -15.84
N PRO A 114 -7.42 20.86 -17.00
CA PRO A 114 -8.24 19.87 -17.70
C PRO A 114 -7.41 18.66 -18.20
N GLU A 115 -6.14 18.90 -18.53
CA GLU A 115 -5.15 17.87 -18.95
C GLU A 115 -4.51 17.13 -17.76
N SER A 116 -5.07 17.27 -16.55
CA SER A 116 -4.39 17.00 -15.28
C SER A 116 -5.19 15.98 -14.48
N ALA A 117 -4.72 14.73 -14.46
CA ALA A 117 -5.59 13.55 -14.34
C ALA A 117 -6.31 13.40 -12.99
N TRP A 118 -5.86 14.10 -11.95
CA TRP A 118 -6.30 13.88 -10.58
C TRP A 118 -7.42 14.82 -10.12
N ASN A 119 -7.55 16.03 -10.65
CA ASN A 119 -8.76 16.85 -10.42
C ASN A 119 -10.01 16.16 -11.00
N THR A 120 -9.87 15.47 -12.13
CA THR A 120 -10.89 14.53 -12.63
C THR A 120 -11.19 13.46 -11.59
N LEU A 121 -10.16 12.77 -11.06
CA LEU A 121 -10.30 11.73 -10.04
C LEU A 121 -11.05 12.22 -8.78
N PHE A 122 -10.79 13.43 -8.28
CA PHE A 122 -11.45 13.96 -7.08
C PHE A 122 -12.86 14.49 -7.32
N ASN A 123 -13.19 14.97 -8.52
CA ASN A 123 -14.57 15.37 -8.86
C ASN A 123 -15.47 14.16 -9.13
N ASP A 124 -14.98 13.12 -9.81
CA ASP A 124 -15.72 11.87 -10.00
C ASP A 124 -16.05 11.20 -8.65
N ASN A 125 -15.10 11.21 -7.71
CA ASN A 125 -15.32 10.73 -6.35
C ASN A 125 -16.39 11.55 -5.60
N LYS A 126 -16.42 12.89 -5.74
CA LYS A 126 -17.51 13.74 -5.19
C LYS A 126 -18.87 13.34 -5.77
N PHE A 127 -18.95 13.13 -7.08
CA PHE A 127 -20.19 12.81 -7.78
C PHE A 127 -20.75 11.43 -7.37
N LEU A 128 -19.92 10.40 -7.31
CA LEU A 128 -20.31 9.05 -6.85
C LEU A 128 -20.84 9.05 -5.41
N LEU A 129 -20.21 9.81 -4.50
CA LEU A 129 -20.67 9.97 -3.13
C LEU A 129 -22.02 10.74 -3.03
N GLN A 130 -22.32 11.60 -4.00
CA GLN A 130 -23.58 12.32 -4.10
C GLN A 130 -24.72 11.41 -4.58
N ILE A 131 -24.46 10.52 -5.55
CA ILE A 131 -25.38 9.45 -5.96
C ILE A 131 -25.69 8.52 -4.78
N GLY A 132 -24.67 8.07 -4.04
CA GLY A 132 -24.84 7.20 -2.87
C GLY A 132 -25.74 7.83 -1.79
N LYS A 133 -25.56 9.12 -1.51
CA LYS A 133 -26.41 9.86 -0.56
C LYS A 133 -27.84 10.10 -1.08
N ALA A 134 -28.03 10.26 -2.39
CA ALA A 134 -29.35 10.38 -2.99
C ALA A 134 -30.13 9.06 -2.94
N ALA A 135 -29.50 7.95 -3.33
CA ALA A 135 -30.10 6.61 -3.27
C ALA A 135 -30.52 6.23 -1.83
N HIS A 136 -29.69 6.57 -0.84
CA HIS A 136 -30.04 6.33 0.57
C HIS A 136 -31.20 7.21 1.06
N ARG A 137 -31.33 8.45 0.57
CA ARG A 137 -32.43 9.37 0.92
C ARG A 137 -33.76 9.05 0.22
N VAL A 138 -33.76 8.22 -0.83
CA VAL A 138 -34.97 7.72 -1.52
C VAL A 138 -35.45 6.38 -0.95
N SER A 139 -34.66 5.76 -0.06
CA SER A 139 -34.98 4.48 0.61
C SER A 139 -35.56 4.65 2.03
N MET A 140 -36.03 5.86 2.37
CA MET A 140 -36.74 6.23 3.60
C MET A 140 -38.03 6.97 3.25
#